data_AF-A0A8S3HW03-F1
#
_entry.id   AF-A0A8S3HW03-F1
#
_cell.length_a   1.000
_cell.length_b   1.000
_cell.length_c   1.000
_cell.angle_alpha   90.00
_cell.angle_beta   90.00
_cell.angle_gamma   90.00
#
_symmetry.space_group_name_H-M   'P 1'
#
loop_
_entity.id
_entity.type
_entity.pdbx_description
1 polymer ?
#
loop_
_entity_poly.entity_id
_entity_poly.type
_entity_poly.pdbx_seq_one_letter_code
_entity_poly.pdbx_strand_id
1 'polypeptide(L)'
;MQKRTLHDEALSYYHKHTAEIEIIRHDRSIEPIVFPVPQLCEFLTVEKKQKVFLTCEQDEQGSKVKDFFEKFPEIFEEMKWQRKLRHQPTLYWFSSHMSLWSDISFNFAVLINILVAVFYPFNKGLKDLDPRASAAIWSALFITLVAILIRPNVGSMRMFFVAGILRSIYSVGLGPTLWFMGAIQVLNKGVFLVSFMGNNGTFSKSRYENLTNFELVYHVGYLFLCVLGLCVHEFFYSLL
;
A
#
# COMPACT_ATOMS: atom_id res chain seq x y z
N MET A 1 1.83 26.37 40.49
CA MET A 1 1.97 26.20 39.03
C MET A 1 1.37 24.89 38.53
N GLN A 2 1.65 23.74 39.16
CA GLN A 2 1.17 22.41 38.73
C GLN A 2 -0.36 22.19 38.69
N LYS A 3 -1.16 22.88 39.53
CA LYS A 3 -2.63 22.82 39.43
C LYS A 3 -3.20 23.54 38.20
N ARG A 4 -2.50 24.56 37.70
CA ARG A 4 -2.94 25.34 36.54
C ARG A 4 -2.71 24.55 35.25
N THR A 5 -1.57 23.86 35.16
CA THR A 5 -1.24 22.97 34.04
C THR A 5 -2.20 21.78 33.91
N LEU A 6 -2.62 21.19 35.04
CA LEU A 6 -3.60 20.08 35.03
C LEU A 6 -4.98 20.54 34.54
N HIS A 7 -5.39 21.76 34.89
CA HIS A 7 -6.66 22.32 34.44
C HIS A 7 -6.65 22.58 32.94
N ASP A 8 -5.55 23.14 32.42
CA ASP A 8 -5.37 23.41 30.99
C ASP A 8 -5.34 22.09 30.18
N GLU A 9 -4.72 21.04 30.71
CA GLU A 9 -4.71 19.71 30.09
C GLU A 9 -6.12 19.09 30.05
N ALA A 10 -6.87 19.18 31.15
CA ALA A 10 -8.26 18.71 31.18
C ALA A 10 -9.17 19.48 30.22
N LEU A 11 -9.03 20.81 30.13
CA LEU A 11 -9.77 21.63 29.16
C LEU A 11 -9.43 21.23 27.72
N SER A 12 -8.14 21.02 27.41
CA SER A 12 -7.72 20.54 26.08
C SER A 12 -8.28 19.16 25.77
N TYR A 13 -8.33 18.26 26.76
CA TYR A 13 -8.91 16.94 26.61
C TYR A 13 -10.40 17.00 26.26
N TYR A 14 -11.20 17.75 27.02
CA TYR A 14 -12.63 17.88 26.75
C TYR A 14 -12.90 18.54 25.40
N HIS A 15 -12.20 19.62 25.07
CA HIS A 15 -12.34 20.30 23.77
C HIS A 15 -12.07 19.36 22.58
N LYS A 16 -11.16 18.39 22.71
CA LYS A 16 -10.87 17.40 21.65
C LYS A 16 -11.93 16.30 21.54
N HIS A 17 -12.66 16.04 22.63
CA HIS A 17 -13.63 14.94 22.72
C HIS A 17 -15.09 15.41 22.77
N THR A 18 -15.37 16.69 22.56
CA THR A 18 -16.72 17.23 22.43
C THR A 18 -16.93 17.75 21.02
N ALA A 19 -18.08 17.41 20.43
CA ALA A 19 -18.53 17.97 19.17
C ALA A 19 -19.85 18.71 19.39
N GLU A 20 -20.08 19.69 18.53
CA GLU A 20 -21.30 20.48 18.48
C GLU A 20 -21.94 20.29 17.10
N ILE A 21 -23.25 20.08 17.08
CA ILE A 21 -24.05 20.04 15.86
C ILE A 21 -25.28 20.94 16.00
N GLU A 22 -25.66 21.59 14.91
CA GLU A 22 -26.90 22.35 14.83
C GLU A 22 -27.99 21.47 14.22
N ILE A 23 -29.14 21.38 14.88
CA ILE A 23 -30.29 20.63 14.37
C ILE A 23 -31.50 21.55 14.18
N ILE A 24 -32.32 21.25 13.18
CA ILE A 24 -33.58 21.93 12.93
C ILE A 24 -34.71 21.10 13.54
N ARG A 25 -35.44 21.68 14.50
CA ARG A 25 -36.60 21.05 15.15
C ARG A 25 -37.86 21.16 14.29
N HIS A 26 -38.93 20.45 14.68
CA HIS A 26 -40.20 20.46 13.95
C HIS A 26 -40.86 21.86 13.84
N ASP A 27 -40.58 22.74 14.80
CA ASP A 27 -41.01 24.14 14.80
C ASP A 27 -40.12 25.06 13.96
N ARG A 28 -39.15 24.50 13.22
CA ARG A 28 -38.14 25.21 12.40
C ARG A 28 -37.17 26.07 13.21
N SER A 29 -37.08 25.87 14.53
CA SER A 29 -36.03 26.48 15.34
C SER A 29 -34.70 25.72 15.17
N ILE A 30 -33.58 26.45 15.25
CA ILE A 30 -32.23 25.89 15.22
C ILE A 30 -31.76 25.76 16.67
N GLU A 31 -31.34 24.55 17.06
CA GLU A 31 -30.84 24.26 18.39
C GLU A 31 -29.45 23.61 18.30
N PRO A 32 -28.44 24.12 19.03
CA PRO A 32 -27.15 23.46 19.13
C PRO A 32 -27.21 22.30 20.15
N ILE A 33 -26.64 21.16 19.79
CA ILE A 33 -26.45 20.01 20.68
C ILE A 33 -24.97 19.74 20.81
N VAL A 34 -24.49 19.71 22.05
CA VAL A 34 -23.12 19.31 22.40
C VAL A 34 -23.13 17.88 22.93
N PHE A 35 -22.25 17.05 22.40
CA PHE A 35 -22.13 15.64 22.80
C PHE A 35 -20.67 15.17 22.79
N PRO A 36 -20.33 14.15 23.59
CA PRO A 36 -19.01 13.54 23.55
C PRO A 36 -18.82 12.72 22.27
N VAL A 37 -17.70 12.92 21.58
CA VAL A 37 -17.33 12.17 20.36
C VAL A 37 -17.11 10.69 20.72
N PRO A 38 -17.81 9.75 20.06
CA PRO A 38 -17.58 8.32 20.29
C PRO A 38 -16.14 7.92 19.95
N GLN A 39 -15.53 7.07 20.78
CA GLN A 39 -14.16 6.57 20.57
C GLN A 39 -13.96 5.88 19.20
N LEU A 40 -15.03 5.29 18.64
CA LEU A 40 -14.97 4.64 17.33
C LEU A 40 -14.57 5.61 16.20
N CYS A 41 -14.91 6.90 16.33
CA CYS A 41 -14.60 7.93 15.34
C CYS A 41 -13.10 8.25 15.23
N GLU A 42 -12.31 7.91 16.26
CA GLU A 42 -10.85 8.02 16.22
C GLU A 42 -10.24 7.10 15.16
N PHE A 43 -10.95 6.03 14.81
CA PHE A 43 -10.49 5.02 13.86
C PHE A 43 -10.79 5.35 12.40
N LEU A 44 -11.40 6.51 12.12
CA LEU A 44 -11.66 6.99 10.77
C LEU A 44 -10.38 7.52 10.11
N THR A 45 -9.98 6.91 8.99
CA THR A 45 -8.78 7.29 8.25
C THR A 45 -8.92 8.65 7.57
N VAL A 46 -7.81 9.38 7.43
CA VAL A 46 -7.78 10.68 6.75
C VAL A 46 -8.11 10.52 5.25
N GLU A 47 -7.64 9.44 4.64
CA GLU A 47 -7.92 9.08 3.24
C GLU A 47 -9.42 8.90 3.00
N LYS A 48 -10.15 8.21 3.90
CA LYS A 48 -11.59 8.05 3.77
C LYS A 48 -12.32 9.38 3.93
N LYS A 49 -11.90 10.24 4.86
CA LYS A 49 -12.46 11.61 5.00
C LYS A 49 -12.31 12.41 3.71
N GLN A 50 -11.12 12.39 3.10
CA GLN A 50 -10.86 13.07 1.83
C GLN A 50 -11.67 12.47 0.69
N LYS A 51 -11.75 11.14 0.59
CA LYS A 51 -12.55 10.46 -0.44
C LYS A 51 -14.02 10.86 -0.35
N VAL A 52 -14.61 10.85 0.85
CA VAL A 52 -16.01 11.26 1.05
C VAL A 52 -16.20 12.74 0.69
N PHE A 53 -15.31 13.62 1.12
CA PHE A 53 -15.39 15.05 0.81
C PHE A 53 -15.40 15.34 -0.71
N LEU A 54 -14.59 14.61 -1.47
CA LEU A 54 -14.44 14.80 -2.92
C LEU A 54 -15.50 14.07 -3.75
N THR A 55 -15.98 12.92 -3.28
CA THR A 55 -16.90 12.05 -4.05
C THR A 55 -18.38 12.23 -3.69
N CYS A 56 -18.71 13.03 -2.66
CA CYS A 56 -20.11 13.32 -2.36
C CYS A 56 -20.73 14.23 -3.43
N GLU A 57 -21.78 13.73 -4.08
CA GLU A 57 -22.51 14.42 -5.14
C GLU A 57 -23.58 15.34 -4.56
N GLN A 58 -23.91 16.39 -5.31
CA GLN A 58 -25.00 17.29 -4.97
C GLN A 58 -26.31 16.72 -5.50
N ASP A 59 -27.36 16.80 -4.70
CA ASP A 59 -28.71 16.52 -5.15
C ASP A 59 -29.24 17.64 -6.07
N GLU A 60 -30.47 17.47 -6.57
CA GLU A 60 -31.16 18.45 -7.42
C GLU A 60 -31.35 19.83 -6.74
N GLN A 61 -31.22 19.89 -5.41
CA GLN A 61 -31.33 21.10 -4.59
C GLN A 61 -29.95 21.70 -4.27
N GLY A 62 -28.87 21.11 -4.76
CA GLY A 62 -27.49 21.54 -4.51
C GLY A 62 -26.89 21.08 -3.18
N SER A 63 -27.58 20.21 -2.43
CA SER A 63 -27.15 19.69 -1.13
C SER A 63 -26.40 18.36 -1.27
N LYS A 64 -25.30 18.22 -0.52
CA LYS A 64 -24.51 16.96 -0.45
C LYS A 64 -24.94 16.02 0.66
N VAL A 65 -25.92 16.44 1.47
CA VAL A 65 -26.29 15.77 2.72
C VAL A 65 -26.87 14.39 2.46
N LYS A 66 -27.74 14.26 1.45
CA LYS A 66 -28.40 13.00 1.11
C LYS A 66 -27.38 11.89 0.78
N ASP A 67 -26.51 12.13 -0.19
CA ASP A 67 -25.48 11.16 -0.61
C ASP A 67 -24.49 10.83 0.51
N PHE A 68 -24.14 11.81 1.36
CA PHE A 68 -23.33 11.55 2.56
C PHE A 68 -23.99 10.54 3.51
N PHE A 69 -25.28 10.69 3.80
CA PHE A 69 -26.00 9.77 4.68
C PHE A 69 -26.20 8.39 4.06
N GLU A 70 -26.35 8.30 2.74
CA GLU A 70 -26.39 7.02 2.03
C GLU A 70 -25.07 6.25 2.14
N LYS A 71 -23.92 6.96 2.13
CA LYS A 71 -22.58 6.38 2.32
C LYS A 71 -22.21 6.11 3.78
N PHE A 72 -22.90 6.70 4.76
CA PHE A 72 -22.57 6.61 6.18
C PHE A 72 -22.45 5.17 6.73
N PRO A 73 -23.34 4.22 6.40
CA PRO A 73 -23.23 2.84 6.88
C PRO A 73 -21.90 2.18 6.52
N GLU A 74 -21.38 2.43 5.32
CA GLU A 74 -20.08 1.90 4.89
C GLU A 74 -18.92 2.49 5.70
N ILE A 75 -18.97 3.81 5.96
CA ILE A 75 -17.97 4.50 6.78
C ILE A 75 -18.00 3.94 8.21
N PHE A 76 -19.19 3.67 8.75
CA PHE A 76 -19.36 3.11 10.09
C PHE A 76 -18.78 1.70 10.22
N GLU A 77 -19.04 0.82 9.25
CA GLU A 77 -18.46 -0.52 9.21
C GLU A 77 -16.93 -0.48 9.03
N GLU A 78 -16.40 0.46 8.23
CA GLU A 78 -14.96 0.67 8.10
C GLU A 78 -14.32 1.05 9.44
N MET A 79 -14.93 1.95 10.22
CA MET A 79 -14.43 2.32 11.55
C MET A 79 -14.42 1.13 12.53
N LYS A 80 -15.48 0.30 12.52
CA LYS A 80 -15.52 -0.95 13.31
C LYS A 80 -14.42 -1.91 12.92
N TRP A 81 -14.19 -2.07 11.62
CA TRP A 81 -13.14 -2.92 11.09
C TRP A 81 -11.76 -2.41 11.48
N GLN A 82 -11.48 -1.12 11.31
CA GLN A 82 -10.22 -0.49 11.70
C GLN A 82 -9.94 -0.61 13.21
N ARG A 83 -10.98 -0.55 14.04
CA ARG A 83 -10.85 -0.88 15.48
C ARG A 83 -10.39 -2.33 15.67
N LYS A 84 -11.03 -3.29 14.99
CA LYS A 84 -10.67 -4.72 15.09
C LYS A 84 -9.27 -5.00 14.56
N LEU A 85 -8.88 -4.36 13.45
CA LEU A 85 -7.57 -4.53 12.82
C LEU A 85 -6.42 -4.09 13.75
N ARG A 86 -6.60 -2.99 14.49
CA ARG A 86 -5.63 -2.54 15.50
C ARG A 86 -5.44 -3.50 16.68
N HIS A 87 -6.40 -4.37 16.96
CA HIS A 87 -6.23 -5.44 17.95
C HIS A 87 -5.40 -6.61 17.42
N GLN A 88 -5.06 -6.63 16.12
CA GLN A 88 -4.24 -7.66 15.47
C GLN A 88 -2.93 -7.03 14.94
N PRO A 89 -1.85 -7.00 15.74
CA PRO A 89 -0.66 -6.20 15.45
C PRO A 89 0.07 -6.63 14.16
N THR A 90 0.08 -7.92 13.84
CA THR A 90 0.72 -8.44 12.62
C THR A 90 0.01 -7.96 11.36
N LEU A 91 -1.31 -8.16 11.29
CA LEU A 91 -2.13 -7.71 10.16
C LEU A 91 -2.13 -6.19 10.04
N TYR A 92 -2.19 -5.47 11.17
CA TYR A 92 -2.08 -4.02 11.18
C TYR A 92 -0.77 -3.55 10.54
N TRP A 93 0.37 -4.12 10.94
CA TRP A 93 1.68 -3.75 10.37
C TRP A 93 1.77 -3.98 8.86
N PHE A 94 1.24 -5.11 8.35
CA PHE A 94 1.19 -5.34 6.91
C PHE A 94 0.28 -4.34 6.21
N SER A 95 -0.91 -4.09 6.75
CA SER A 95 -1.92 -3.18 6.17
C SER A 95 -1.48 -1.72 6.18
N SER A 96 -0.73 -1.26 7.19
CA SER A 96 -0.31 0.13 7.32
C SER A 96 0.72 0.57 6.28
N HIS A 97 1.38 -0.38 5.60
CA HIS A 97 2.43 -0.11 4.62
C HIS A 97 1.98 -0.41 3.19
N MET A 98 0.67 -0.32 2.89
CA MET A 98 0.11 -0.65 1.59
C MET A 98 0.82 0.05 0.42
N SER A 99 1.12 1.34 0.53
CA SER A 99 1.81 2.10 -0.52
C SER A 99 3.22 1.57 -0.79
N LEU A 100 3.98 1.19 0.25
CA LEU A 100 5.31 0.63 0.09
C LEU A 100 5.28 -0.70 -0.67
N TRP A 101 4.35 -1.59 -0.32
CA TRP A 101 4.20 -2.87 -1.01
C TRP A 101 3.80 -2.69 -2.48
N SER A 102 2.96 -1.69 -2.77
CA SER A 102 2.59 -1.30 -4.13
C SER A 102 3.79 -0.78 -4.92
N ASP A 103 4.55 0.14 -4.36
CA ASP A 103 5.74 0.72 -4.98
C ASP A 103 6.80 -0.35 -5.27
N ILE A 104 7.06 -1.24 -4.31
CA ILE A 104 8.00 -2.35 -4.51
C ILE A 104 7.53 -3.24 -5.66
N SER A 105 6.24 -3.60 -5.70
CA SER A 105 5.68 -4.44 -6.77
C SER A 105 5.83 -3.78 -8.13
N PHE A 106 5.54 -2.48 -8.23
CA PHE A 106 5.66 -1.74 -9.48
C PHE A 106 7.12 -1.68 -9.97
N ASN A 107 8.06 -1.35 -9.07
CA ASN A 107 9.48 -1.28 -9.41
C ASN A 107 10.04 -2.63 -9.90
N PHE A 108 9.67 -3.74 -9.26
CA PHE A 108 10.08 -5.08 -9.69
C PHE A 108 9.49 -5.47 -11.04
N ALA A 109 8.20 -5.14 -11.31
CA ALA A 109 7.58 -5.42 -12.60
C ALA A 109 8.31 -4.70 -13.74
N VAL A 110 8.57 -3.40 -13.57
CA VAL A 110 9.33 -2.60 -14.54
C VAL A 110 10.74 -3.18 -14.75
N LEU A 111 11.42 -3.54 -13.68
CA LEU A 111 12.77 -4.07 -13.74
C LEU A 111 12.83 -5.42 -14.47
N ILE A 112 11.92 -6.35 -14.16
CA ILE A 112 11.82 -7.64 -14.86
C ILE A 112 11.55 -7.42 -16.35
N ASN A 113 10.62 -6.53 -16.70
CA ASN A 113 10.30 -6.21 -18.09
C ASN A 113 11.50 -5.62 -18.85
N ILE A 114 12.26 -4.71 -18.22
CA ILE A 114 13.50 -4.16 -18.82
C ILE A 114 14.53 -5.27 -19.05
N LEU A 115 14.73 -6.16 -18.08
CA LEU A 115 15.69 -7.27 -18.22
C LEU A 115 15.28 -8.24 -19.33
N VAL A 116 14.00 -8.59 -19.41
CA VAL A 116 13.46 -9.42 -20.49
C VAL A 116 13.67 -8.72 -21.84
N ALA A 117 13.36 -7.42 -21.94
CA ALA A 117 13.51 -6.67 -23.20
C ALA A 117 14.97 -6.55 -23.68
N VAL A 118 15.93 -6.35 -22.77
CA VAL A 118 17.36 -6.17 -23.12
C VAL A 118 18.04 -7.49 -23.48
N PHE A 119 17.73 -8.56 -22.75
CA PHE A 119 18.49 -9.80 -22.85
C PHE A 119 17.77 -10.92 -23.63
N TYR A 120 16.57 -10.68 -24.15
CA TYR A 120 15.90 -11.63 -25.04
C TYR A 120 16.55 -11.65 -26.45
N PRO A 121 16.72 -12.81 -27.11
CA PRO A 121 16.39 -14.17 -26.66
C PRO A 121 17.47 -14.80 -25.77
N PHE A 122 17.04 -15.50 -24.72
CA PHE A 122 17.89 -16.06 -23.65
C PHE A 122 18.84 -17.19 -24.09
N ASN A 123 18.67 -17.70 -25.30
CA ASN A 123 19.45 -18.80 -25.86
C ASN A 123 20.86 -18.38 -26.33
N LYS A 124 21.14 -17.08 -26.39
CA LYS A 124 22.50 -16.59 -26.60
C LYS A 124 23.21 -16.66 -25.25
N GLY A 125 24.05 -17.69 -25.07
CA GLY A 125 24.95 -17.73 -23.91
C GLY A 125 25.61 -16.37 -23.72
N LEU A 126 25.44 -15.79 -22.53
CA LEU A 126 26.07 -14.51 -22.22
C LEU A 126 27.56 -14.66 -22.46
N LYS A 127 28.15 -13.78 -23.27
CA LYS A 127 29.61 -13.77 -23.47
C LYS A 127 30.26 -13.64 -22.10
N ASP A 128 31.29 -14.45 -21.86
CA ASP A 128 32.07 -14.36 -20.63
C ASP A 128 32.49 -12.90 -20.39
N LEU A 129 32.24 -12.41 -19.18
CA LEU A 129 32.67 -11.07 -18.80
C LEU A 129 34.20 -11.00 -18.86
N ASP A 130 34.72 -9.96 -19.51
CA ASP A 130 36.13 -9.60 -19.41
C ASP A 130 36.52 -9.50 -17.91
N PRO A 131 37.62 -10.13 -17.45
CA PRO A 131 38.01 -10.14 -16.05
C PRO A 131 38.06 -8.75 -15.40
N ARG A 132 38.38 -7.71 -16.18
CA ARG A 132 38.37 -6.30 -15.72
C ARG A 132 36.96 -5.81 -15.40
N ALA A 133 35.98 -6.13 -16.26
CA ALA A 133 34.58 -5.78 -16.04
C ALA A 133 33.99 -6.57 -14.84
N SER A 134 34.33 -7.86 -14.72
CA SER A 134 33.95 -8.66 -13.55
C SER A 134 34.51 -8.09 -12.24
N ALA A 135 35.79 -7.69 -12.23
CA ALA A 135 36.42 -7.04 -11.08
C ALA A 135 35.76 -5.69 -10.74
N ALA A 136 35.35 -4.91 -11.76
CA ALA A 136 34.65 -3.65 -11.58
C ALA A 136 33.25 -3.83 -10.96
N ILE A 137 32.51 -4.89 -11.35
CA ILE A 137 31.19 -5.19 -10.74
C ILE A 137 31.38 -5.60 -9.27
N TRP A 138 32.40 -6.41 -8.97
CA TRP A 138 32.73 -6.78 -7.59
C TRP A 138 33.14 -5.57 -6.74
N SER A 139 34.01 -4.70 -7.26
CA SER A 139 34.41 -3.50 -6.53
C SER A 139 33.23 -2.57 -6.30
N ALA A 140 32.34 -2.39 -7.29
CA ALA A 140 31.11 -1.63 -7.14
C ALA A 140 30.20 -2.21 -6.05
N LEU A 141 30.04 -3.54 -5.97
CA LEU A 141 29.28 -4.21 -4.91
C LEU A 141 29.87 -3.95 -3.52
N PHE A 142 31.19 -4.09 -3.36
CA PHE A 142 31.85 -3.83 -2.09
C PHE A 142 31.79 -2.37 -1.68
N ILE A 143 32.02 -1.44 -2.61
CA ILE A 143 31.95 0.01 -2.35
C ILE A 143 30.54 0.41 -1.93
N THR A 144 29.52 -0.05 -2.65
CA THR A 144 28.12 0.26 -2.32
C THR A 144 27.68 -0.39 -1.01
N LEU A 145 28.14 -1.61 -0.69
CA LEU A 145 27.90 -2.26 0.60
C LEU A 145 28.52 -1.47 1.75
N VAL A 146 29.80 -1.09 1.64
CA VAL A 146 30.48 -0.27 2.66
C VAL A 146 29.79 1.09 2.83
N ALA A 147 29.37 1.72 1.72
CA ALA A 147 28.63 2.97 1.77
C ALA A 147 27.29 2.83 2.53
N ILE A 148 26.54 1.74 2.31
CA ILE A 148 25.28 1.45 3.03
C ILE A 148 25.52 1.29 4.53
N LEU A 149 26.61 0.60 4.92
CA LEU A 149 26.96 0.38 6.32
C LEU A 149 27.36 1.68 7.04
N ILE A 150 28.06 2.59 6.35
CA ILE A 150 28.46 3.89 6.93
C ILE A 150 27.26 4.83 7.00
N ARG A 151 26.52 4.98 5.90
CA ARG A 151 25.30 5.79 5.85
C ARG A 151 24.27 5.17 4.90
N PRO A 152 23.11 4.70 5.41
CA PRO A 152 22.05 4.17 4.56
C PRO A 152 21.44 5.29 3.72
N ASN A 153 21.81 5.34 2.45
CA ASN A 153 21.25 6.25 1.45
C ASN A 153 20.47 5.45 0.40
N VAL A 154 19.32 5.97 -0.02
CA VAL A 154 18.47 5.40 -1.08
C VAL A 154 19.27 5.19 -2.37
N GLY A 155 20.17 6.13 -2.71
CA GLY A 155 21.04 6.00 -3.89
C GLY A 155 21.97 4.79 -3.80
N SER A 156 22.66 4.61 -2.67
CA SER A 156 23.58 3.49 -2.44
C SER A 156 22.85 2.14 -2.44
N MET A 157 21.65 2.08 -1.83
CA MET A 157 20.78 0.89 -1.87
C MET A 157 20.42 0.51 -3.30
N ARG A 158 19.95 1.48 -4.11
CA ARG A 158 19.59 1.24 -5.52
C ARG A 158 20.78 0.74 -6.34
N MET A 159 21.95 1.36 -6.19
CA MET A 159 23.17 0.91 -6.91
C MET A 159 23.59 -0.50 -6.48
N PHE A 160 23.50 -0.82 -5.19
CA PHE A 160 23.80 -2.16 -4.69
C PHE A 160 22.86 -3.22 -5.30
N PHE A 161 21.55 -2.94 -5.35
CA PHE A 161 20.58 -3.84 -6.00
C PHE A 161 20.87 -4.03 -7.50
N VAL A 162 21.12 -2.95 -8.23
CA VAL A 162 21.43 -3.03 -9.67
C VAL A 162 22.73 -3.81 -9.92
N ALA A 163 23.79 -3.52 -9.17
CA ALA A 163 25.06 -4.23 -9.27
C ALA A 163 24.92 -5.72 -8.89
N GLY A 164 24.09 -6.03 -7.89
CA GLY A 164 23.80 -7.40 -7.46
C GLY A 164 23.05 -8.20 -8.52
N ILE A 165 22.04 -7.60 -9.15
CA ILE A 165 21.31 -8.23 -10.26
C ILE A 165 22.22 -8.46 -11.46
N LEU A 166 22.97 -7.43 -11.87
CA LEU A 166 23.92 -7.54 -12.97
C LEU A 166 24.94 -8.66 -12.70
N ARG A 167 25.48 -8.73 -11.48
CA ARG A 167 26.41 -9.78 -11.08
C ARG A 167 25.75 -11.17 -11.16
N SER A 168 24.53 -11.31 -10.65
CA SER A 168 23.76 -12.56 -10.65
C SER A 168 23.56 -13.10 -12.06
N ILE A 169 23.18 -12.22 -13.00
CA ILE A 169 22.99 -12.55 -14.42
C ILE A 169 24.26 -13.17 -15.02
N TYR A 170 25.44 -12.61 -14.73
CA TYR A 170 26.70 -13.12 -15.28
C TYR A 170 27.32 -14.28 -14.49
N SER A 171 26.94 -14.54 -13.24
CA SER A 171 27.40 -15.75 -12.50
C SER A 171 26.53 -16.97 -12.73
N VAL A 172 25.21 -16.82 -12.56
CA VAL A 172 24.26 -17.93 -12.50
C VAL A 172 23.48 -18.05 -13.81
N GLY A 173 23.47 -16.98 -14.60
CA GLY A 173 22.65 -16.86 -15.80
C GLY A 173 21.40 -16.02 -15.55
N LEU A 174 20.81 -15.57 -16.65
CA LEU A 174 19.62 -14.73 -16.63
C LEU A 174 18.37 -15.50 -16.18
N GLY A 175 18.16 -16.72 -16.67
CA GLY A 175 16.96 -17.53 -16.35
C GLY A 175 16.76 -17.72 -14.83
N PRO A 176 17.75 -18.25 -14.08
CA PRO A 176 17.63 -18.39 -12.63
C PRO A 176 17.46 -17.06 -11.90
N THR A 177 18.10 -15.99 -12.39
CA THR A 177 17.97 -14.65 -11.80
C THR A 177 16.54 -14.09 -11.98
N LEU A 178 15.97 -14.20 -13.18
CA LEU A 178 14.60 -13.79 -13.48
C LEU A 178 13.59 -14.61 -12.68
N TRP A 179 13.80 -15.92 -12.56
CA TRP A 179 12.93 -16.78 -11.76
C TRP A 179 12.92 -16.35 -10.28
N PHE A 180 14.10 -16.09 -9.69
CA PHE A 180 14.20 -15.61 -8.31
C PHE A 180 13.51 -14.25 -8.11
N MET A 181 13.72 -13.30 -9.04
CA MET A 181 13.06 -12.00 -9.00
C MET A 181 11.54 -12.12 -9.16
N GLY A 182 11.08 -12.99 -10.06
CA GLY A 182 9.65 -13.28 -10.26
C GLY A 182 9.00 -13.91 -9.03
N ALA A 183 9.71 -14.81 -8.33
CA ALA A 183 9.25 -15.37 -7.06
C ALA A 183 9.10 -14.30 -5.97
N ILE A 184 10.08 -13.41 -5.83
CA ILE A 184 9.98 -12.25 -4.92
C ILE A 184 8.79 -11.36 -5.29
N GLN A 185 8.58 -11.11 -6.58
CA GLN A 185 7.46 -10.30 -7.07
C GLN A 185 6.10 -10.91 -6.69
N VAL A 186 5.92 -12.22 -6.88
CA VAL A 186 4.69 -12.94 -6.50
C VAL A 186 4.47 -12.86 -4.98
N LEU A 187 5.51 -13.10 -4.18
CA LEU A 187 5.43 -13.00 -2.73
C LEU A 187 5.04 -11.59 -2.28
N ASN A 188 5.72 -10.56 -2.82
CA ASN A 188 5.44 -9.17 -2.53
C ASN A 188 4.01 -8.78 -2.91
N LYS A 189 3.52 -9.23 -4.08
CA LYS A 189 2.15 -8.97 -4.51
C LYS A 189 1.12 -9.69 -3.64
N GLY A 190 1.44 -10.90 -3.17
CA GLY A 190 0.63 -11.62 -2.18
C GLY A 190 0.51 -10.84 -0.86
N VAL A 191 1.63 -10.32 -0.34
CA VAL A 191 1.63 -9.45 0.85
C VAL A 191 0.79 -8.20 0.61
N PHE A 192 1.00 -7.50 -0.52
CA PHE A 192 0.18 -6.35 -0.90
C PHE A 192 -1.32 -6.67 -0.93
N LEU A 193 -1.71 -7.81 -1.51
CA LEU A 193 -3.11 -8.23 -1.57
C LEU A 193 -3.71 -8.45 -0.18
N VAL A 194 -2.97 -9.11 0.72
CA VAL A 194 -3.38 -9.28 2.11
C VAL A 194 -3.51 -7.93 2.82
N SER A 195 -2.56 -7.02 2.61
CA SER A 195 -2.60 -5.65 3.13
C SER A 195 -3.81 -4.86 2.62
N PHE A 196 -4.12 -4.95 1.32
CA PHE A 196 -5.27 -4.31 0.68
C PHE A 196 -6.59 -4.84 1.25
N MET A 197 -6.75 -6.16 1.33
CA MET A 197 -7.93 -6.81 1.92
C MET A 197 -8.07 -6.46 3.41
N GLY A 198 -6.94 -6.32 4.11
CA GLY A 198 -6.86 -5.91 5.50
C GLY A 198 -7.28 -4.47 5.71
N ASN A 199 -6.94 -3.53 4.82
CA ASN A 199 -7.31 -2.13 5.00
C ASN A 199 -8.80 -1.88 4.65
N ASN A 200 -9.31 -2.55 3.62
CA ASN A 200 -10.68 -2.36 3.12
C ASN A 200 -11.76 -3.17 3.85
N GLY A 201 -11.39 -3.98 4.85
CA GLY A 201 -12.34 -4.81 5.59
C GLY A 201 -13.00 -5.91 4.76
N THR A 202 -12.38 -6.29 3.64
CA THR A 202 -12.86 -7.32 2.71
C THR A 202 -13.07 -8.68 3.40
N PHE A 203 -12.36 -8.94 4.50
CA PHE A 203 -12.48 -10.17 5.29
C PHE A 203 -13.80 -10.28 6.08
N SER A 204 -14.49 -9.18 6.38
CA SER A 204 -15.80 -9.21 7.04
C SER A 204 -16.98 -9.20 6.07
N LYS A 205 -16.74 -8.91 4.79
CA LYS A 205 -17.76 -8.85 3.74
C LYS A 205 -18.04 -10.23 3.12
N SER A 206 -19.20 -10.39 2.50
CA SER A 206 -19.58 -11.65 1.85
C SER A 206 -18.70 -11.92 0.62
N ARG A 207 -18.45 -13.20 0.29
CA ARG A 207 -17.64 -13.58 -0.90
C ARG A 207 -18.20 -13.02 -2.20
N TYR A 208 -19.52 -12.87 -2.30
CA TYR A 208 -20.18 -12.29 -3.47
C TYR A 208 -19.82 -10.79 -3.62
N GLU A 209 -19.93 -10.01 -2.55
CA GLU A 209 -19.56 -8.58 -2.54
C GLU A 209 -18.09 -8.35 -2.87
N ASN A 210 -17.23 -9.28 -2.47
CA ASN A 210 -15.79 -9.23 -2.76
C ASN A 210 -15.52 -9.42 -4.26
N LEU A 211 -16.24 -10.32 -4.94
CA LEU A 211 -16.09 -10.54 -6.38
C LEU A 211 -16.66 -9.38 -7.22
N THR A 212 -17.62 -8.64 -6.68
CA THR A 212 -18.17 -7.45 -7.35
C THR A 212 -17.24 -6.24 -7.24
N ASN A 213 -16.28 -6.25 -6.31
CA ASN A 213 -15.34 -5.15 -6.16
C ASN A 213 -14.26 -5.20 -7.25
N PHE A 214 -14.38 -4.33 -8.25
CA PHE A 214 -13.46 -4.22 -9.37
C PHE A 214 -11.99 -4.04 -8.96
N GLU A 215 -11.71 -3.27 -7.90
CA GLU A 215 -10.33 -3.05 -7.42
C GLU A 215 -9.71 -4.34 -6.89
N LEU A 216 -10.48 -5.16 -6.15
CA LEU A 216 -10.00 -6.45 -5.65
C LEU A 216 -9.73 -7.43 -6.80
N VAL A 217 -10.68 -7.52 -7.74
CA VAL A 217 -10.56 -8.39 -8.93
C VAL A 217 -9.34 -8.00 -9.75
N TYR A 218 -9.08 -6.70 -9.93
CA TYR A 218 -7.89 -6.19 -10.61
C TYR A 218 -6.59 -6.67 -9.94
N HIS A 219 -6.48 -6.55 -8.61
CA HIS A 219 -5.29 -6.98 -7.89
C HIS A 219 -5.10 -8.50 -7.85
N VAL A 220 -6.19 -9.28 -7.83
CA VAL A 220 -6.16 -10.74 -7.97
C VAL A 220 -5.71 -11.14 -9.38
N GLY A 221 -6.23 -10.48 -10.41
CA GLY A 221 -5.81 -10.68 -11.81
C GLY A 221 -4.33 -10.34 -12.01
N TYR A 222 -3.85 -9.26 -11.41
CA TYR A 222 -2.43 -8.91 -11.41
C TYR A 222 -1.57 -10.01 -10.77
N LEU A 223 -1.97 -10.54 -9.61
CA LEU A 223 -1.25 -11.64 -8.97
C LEU A 223 -1.23 -12.89 -9.86
N PHE A 224 -2.35 -13.19 -10.52
CA PHE A 224 -2.43 -14.30 -11.47
C PHE A 224 -1.46 -14.11 -12.65
N LEU A 225 -1.39 -12.91 -13.23
CA LEU A 225 -0.41 -12.57 -14.27
C LEU A 225 1.04 -12.72 -13.79
N CYS A 226 1.36 -12.34 -12.54
CA CYS A 226 2.68 -12.57 -11.96
C CYS A 226 3.03 -14.07 -11.85
N VAL A 227 2.06 -14.91 -11.49
CA VAL A 227 2.24 -16.38 -11.41
C VAL A 227 2.42 -16.98 -12.81
N LEU A 228 1.65 -16.54 -13.81
CA LEU A 228 1.84 -16.95 -15.20
C LEU A 228 3.21 -16.51 -15.74
N GLY A 229 3.65 -15.30 -15.39
CA GLY A 229 4.99 -14.79 -15.70
C GLY A 229 6.11 -15.68 -15.18
N LEU A 230 5.93 -16.23 -13.98
CA LEU A 230 6.90 -17.08 -13.31
C LEU A 230 6.88 -18.54 -13.80
N CYS A 231 5.69 -19.10 -14.03
CA CYS A 231 5.52 -20.53 -14.28
C CYS A 231 5.39 -20.90 -15.76
N VAL A 232 4.92 -19.98 -16.60
CA VAL A 232 4.60 -20.26 -18.01
C VAL A 232 5.57 -19.57 -18.95
N HIS A 233 5.61 -18.23 -18.91
CA HIS A 233 6.49 -17.45 -19.78
C HIS A 233 6.69 -16.03 -19.26
N GLU A 234 7.90 -15.48 -19.39
CA GLU A 234 8.25 -14.16 -18.87
C GLU A 234 7.55 -13.00 -19.60
N PHE A 235 6.87 -13.29 -20.71
CA PHE A 235 6.13 -12.29 -21.48
C PHE A 235 4.84 -11.86 -20.79
N PHE A 236 4.29 -12.66 -19.88
CA PHE A 236 3.14 -12.23 -19.08
C PHE A 236 3.49 -11.05 -18.16
N TYR A 237 4.77 -10.83 -17.83
CA TYR A 237 5.19 -9.63 -17.09
C TYR A 237 4.91 -8.34 -17.87
N SER A 238 4.83 -8.37 -19.20
CA SER A 238 4.55 -7.19 -20.02
C SER A 238 3.11 -6.66 -19.90
N LEU A 239 2.20 -7.48 -19.35
CA LEU A 239 0.80 -7.11 -19.09
C LEU A 239 0.59 -6.46 -17.72
N LEU A 240 1.64 -6.41 -16.88
CA LEU A 240 1.63 -5.85 -15.52
C LEU A 240 1.99 -4.36 -15.52
#